data_AF-A0A4Y2J762-F1
#
_entry.id   AF-A0A4Y2J762-F1
#
_cell.length_a   1.000
_cell.length_b   1.000
_cell.length_c   1.000
_cell.angle_alpha   90.00
_cell.angle_beta   90.00
_cell.angle_gamma   90.00
#
_symmetry.space_group_name_H-M   'P 1'
#
loop_
_entity.id
_entity.type
_entity.pdbx_description
1 polymer ?
#
loop_
_entity_poly.entity_id
_entity_poly.type
_entity_poly.pdbx_seq_one_letter_code
_entity_poly.pdbx_strand_id
1 'polypeptide(L)'
;RFKVGQNLYRSMSTKFPTSSDVWKDMVTAFYDEVAKFKKEYISPFKFNGNYGHFTQMVWADSWRLGCGKVVFKEGRWYKTLIVCNYGPA
;
A
#
# COMPACT_ATOMS: atom_id res chain seq x y z
N ARG A 1 -18.26 14.31 -3.25
CA ARG A 1 -17.89 12.87 -3.28
C ARG A 1 -16.90 12.69 -4.43
N PHE A 2 -15.88 11.85 -4.30
CA PHE A 2 -14.77 11.70 -5.28
C PHE A 2 -14.48 10.21 -5.55
N LYS A 3 -13.70 9.90 -6.60
CA LYS A 3 -13.16 8.56 -6.83
C LYS A 3 -12.15 8.20 -5.73
N VAL A 4 -11.97 6.89 -5.50
CA VAL A 4 -11.15 6.36 -4.42
C VAL A 4 -10.14 5.36 -5.00
N GLY A 5 -8.87 5.57 -4.69
CA GLY A 5 -7.76 4.70 -5.07
C GLY A 5 -7.48 3.70 -3.96
N GLN A 6 -6.67 2.68 -4.23
CA GLN A 6 -6.46 1.58 -3.29
C GLN A 6 -5.07 0.96 -3.40
N ASN A 7 -4.41 0.79 -2.26
CA ASN A 7 -3.20 -0.02 -2.11
C ASN A 7 -3.49 -1.24 -1.22
N LEU A 8 -2.89 -2.38 -1.53
CA LEU A 8 -3.00 -3.61 -0.76
C LEU A 8 -1.63 -4.10 -0.33
N TYR A 9 -1.52 -4.56 0.91
CA TYR A 9 -0.32 -5.21 1.41
C TYR A 9 -0.68 -6.54 2.07
N ARG A 10 0.14 -7.56 1.79
CA ARG A 10 -0.03 -8.90 2.33
C ARG A 10 1.30 -9.44 2.84
N SER A 11 1.28 -9.96 4.06
CA SER A 11 2.41 -10.67 4.65
C SER A 11 1.93 -11.95 5.34
N MET A 12 2.86 -12.86 5.64
CA MET A 12 2.58 -14.08 6.38
C MET A 12 3.69 -14.41 7.38
N SER A 13 3.32 -14.97 8.53
CA SER A 13 4.25 -15.34 9.60
C SER A 13 3.78 -16.61 10.31
N THR A 14 4.70 -17.35 10.92
CA THR A 14 4.35 -18.50 11.77
C THR A 14 3.89 -18.10 13.17
N LYS A 15 4.28 -16.90 13.62
CA LYS A 15 3.83 -16.28 14.87
C LYS A 15 2.74 -15.25 14.58
N PHE A 16 1.86 -14.99 15.54
CA PHE A 16 0.88 -13.92 15.40
C PHE A 16 1.61 -12.57 15.26
N PRO A 17 1.30 -11.76 14.24
CA PRO A 17 1.99 -10.51 13.99
C PRO A 17 1.65 -9.46 15.05
N THR A 18 2.67 -8.82 15.62
CA THR A 18 2.54 -7.62 16.46
C THR A 18 2.04 -6.46 15.60
N SER A 19 1.24 -5.56 16.20
CA SER A 19 0.49 -4.58 15.41
C SER A 19 1.36 -3.49 14.79
N SER A 20 2.40 -3.01 15.46
CA SER A 20 3.23 -1.88 15.02
C SER A 20 4.12 -2.19 13.82
N ASP A 21 4.66 -3.40 13.76
CA ASP A 21 5.77 -3.69 12.84
C ASP A 21 5.24 -3.88 11.42
N VAL A 22 4.09 -4.54 11.26
CA VAL A 22 3.50 -4.79 9.93
C VAL A 22 3.05 -3.52 9.22
N TRP A 23 2.63 -2.47 9.96
CA TRP A 23 2.30 -1.18 9.34
C TRP A 23 3.55 -0.49 8.80
N LYS A 24 4.68 -0.55 9.52
CA LYS A 24 5.96 0.00 9.05
C LYS A 24 6.44 -0.76 7.82
N ASP A 25 6.39 -2.09 7.86
CA ASP A 25 6.78 -2.94 6.74
C ASP A 25 5.95 -2.63 5.48
N MET A 26 4.64 -2.41 5.63
CA MET A 26 3.77 -1.97 4.54
C MET A 26 4.21 -0.62 3.97
N VAL A 27 4.37 0.40 4.81
CA VAL A 27 4.74 1.75 4.36
C VAL A 27 6.08 1.74 3.63
N THR A 28 7.06 1.02 4.18
CA THR A 28 8.37 0.83 3.54
C THR A 28 8.23 0.12 2.19
N ALA A 29 7.50 -1.00 2.13
CA ALA A 29 7.32 -1.76 0.89
C ALA A 29 6.64 -0.95 -0.22
N PHE A 30 5.64 -0.13 0.12
CA PHE A 30 5.00 0.76 -0.84
C PHE A 30 5.94 1.88 -1.30
N TYR A 31 6.69 2.49 -0.37
CA TYR A 31 7.58 3.61 -0.70
C TYR A 31 8.80 3.18 -1.51
N ASP A 32 9.38 2.01 -1.22
CA ASP A 32 10.59 1.48 -1.87
C ASP A 32 10.40 1.26 -3.39
N GLU A 33 9.15 1.20 -3.88
CA GLU A 33 8.87 1.19 -5.30
C GLU A 33 9.37 2.46 -6.04
N VAL A 34 9.68 3.54 -5.31
CA VAL A 34 10.35 4.74 -5.84
C VAL A 34 11.62 4.39 -6.62
N ALA A 35 12.34 3.35 -6.22
CA ALA A 35 13.54 2.88 -6.91
C ALA A 35 13.27 2.44 -8.37
N LYS A 36 12.02 2.12 -8.70
CA LYS A 36 11.57 1.72 -10.05
C LYS A 36 10.84 2.86 -10.78
N PHE A 37 10.58 3.98 -10.10
CA PHE A 37 9.89 5.13 -10.67
C PHE A 37 10.88 6.13 -11.29
N LYS A 38 10.49 6.79 -12.37
CA LYS A 38 11.31 7.80 -13.04
C LYS A 38 10.51 9.09 -13.25
N LYS A 39 11.20 10.23 -13.22
CA LYS A 39 10.57 11.56 -13.30
C LYS A 39 9.81 11.77 -14.60
N GLU A 40 10.22 11.12 -15.69
CA GLU A 40 9.58 11.21 -17.00
C GLU A 40 8.19 10.54 -17.02
N TYR A 41 7.82 9.83 -15.96
CA TYR A 41 6.50 9.20 -15.80
C TYR A 41 5.50 10.09 -15.07
N ILE A 42 5.87 11.32 -14.68
CA ILE A 42 4.99 12.24 -13.93
C ILE A 42 4.03 12.98 -14.87
N SER A 43 4.53 13.48 -16.01
CA SER A 43 3.74 14.33 -16.91
C SER A 43 4.01 13.98 -18.38
N PRO A 44 3.06 13.32 -19.07
CA PRO A 44 1.83 12.75 -18.52
C PRO A 44 2.12 11.58 -17.57
N PHE A 45 1.23 11.33 -16.62
CA PHE A 45 1.37 10.20 -15.74
C PHE A 45 1.34 8.88 -16.54
N LYS A 46 2.35 8.02 -16.34
CA LYS A 46 2.40 6.68 -16.92
C LYS A 46 2.24 5.66 -15.81
N PHE A 47 1.12 4.94 -15.79
CA PHE A 47 0.88 3.91 -14.78
C PHE A 47 1.66 2.63 -15.07
N ASN A 48 2.20 2.02 -14.00
CA ASN A 48 2.76 0.67 -14.02
C ASN A 48 2.57 0.04 -12.63
N GLY A 49 2.26 -1.26 -12.59
CA GLY A 49 2.08 -1.99 -11.33
C GLY A 49 3.33 -2.04 -10.44
N ASN A 50 4.53 -1.80 -10.97
CA ASN A 50 5.79 -1.83 -10.22
C ASN A 50 6.01 -0.62 -9.29
N TYR A 51 5.26 0.46 -9.49
CA TYR A 51 5.35 1.70 -8.70
C TYR A 51 3.97 2.30 -8.38
N GLY A 52 2.92 1.50 -8.55
CA GLY A 52 1.54 1.93 -8.32
C GLY A 52 1.31 2.33 -6.86
N HIS A 53 1.86 1.58 -5.91
CA HIS A 53 1.67 1.88 -4.50
C HIS A 53 2.40 3.17 -4.12
N PHE A 54 3.66 3.32 -4.54
CA PHE A 54 4.45 4.54 -4.31
C PHE A 54 3.74 5.77 -4.87
N THR A 55 3.33 5.71 -6.14
CA THR A 55 2.70 6.86 -6.80
C THR A 55 1.39 7.26 -6.14
N GLN A 56 0.59 6.31 -5.67
CA GLN A 56 -0.61 6.62 -4.88
C GLN A 56 -0.28 7.23 -3.50
N MET A 57 0.81 6.83 -2.84
CA MET A 57 1.23 7.41 -1.56
C MET A 57 1.59 8.89 -1.67
N VAL A 58 2.22 9.29 -2.77
CA VAL A 58 2.70 10.66 -3.01
C VAL A 58 1.81 11.46 -3.95
N TRP A 59 0.59 10.99 -4.20
CA TRP A 59 -0.34 11.65 -5.11
C TRP A 59 -0.85 12.97 -4.53
N ALA A 60 -0.48 14.09 -5.16
CA ALA A 60 -0.70 15.42 -4.60
C ALA A 60 -2.18 15.73 -4.31
N ASP A 61 -3.09 15.23 -5.16
CA ASP A 61 -4.52 15.48 -5.01
C ASP A 61 -5.20 14.57 -3.97
N SER A 62 -4.53 13.52 -3.49
CA SER A 62 -5.07 12.59 -2.48
C SER A 62 -4.77 13.10 -1.07
N TRP A 63 -5.80 13.54 -0.34
CA TRP A 63 -5.64 14.15 1.00
C TRP A 63 -6.42 13.41 2.10
N ARG A 64 -7.17 12.36 1.76
CA ARG A 64 -7.80 11.45 2.71
C ARG A 64 -7.25 10.06 2.55
N LEU A 65 -6.97 9.42 3.69
CA LEU A 65 -6.53 8.04 3.78
C LEU A 65 -7.36 7.31 4.84
N GLY A 66 -7.78 6.09 4.53
CA GLY A 66 -8.38 5.17 5.49
C GLY A 66 -7.93 3.75 5.22
N CYS A 67 -7.41 3.07 6.24
CA CYS A 67 -6.90 1.72 6.11
C CYS A 67 -7.62 0.73 7.04
N GLY A 68 -7.80 -0.49 6.57
CA GLY A 68 -8.27 -1.62 7.35
C GLY A 68 -7.22 -2.71 7.40
N LYS A 69 -7.08 -3.38 8.54
CA LYS A 69 -6.20 -4.54 8.71
C LYS A 69 -7.01 -5.73 9.21
N VAL A 70 -6.78 -6.88 8.60
CA VAL A 70 -7.24 -8.18 9.11
C VAL A 70 -6.05 -9.13 9.24
N VAL A 71 -6.05 -9.89 10.33
CA VAL A 71 -5.13 -11.01 10.54
C VAL A 71 -5.97 -12.26 10.68
N PHE A 72 -5.70 -13.27 9.87
CA PHE A 72 -6.42 -14.54 9.91
C PHE A 72 -5.45 -15.71 9.80
N LYS A 73 -5.84 -16.84 10.38
CA LYS A 73 -5.02 -18.05 10.38
C LYS A 73 -5.42 -18.95 9.22
N GLU A 74 -4.44 -19.42 8.46
CA GLU A 74 -4.63 -20.38 7.37
C GLU A 74 -3.56 -21.47 7.47
N GLY A 75 -3.98 -22.64 7.95
CA GLY A 75 -3.06 -23.72 8.33
C GLY A 75 -2.10 -23.28 9.43
N ARG A 76 -0.79 -23.39 9.16
CA ARG A 76 0.28 -22.99 10.10
C ARG A 76 0.67 -21.51 10.03
N TRP A 77 0.04 -20.74 9.14
CA TRP A 77 0.43 -19.35 8.87
C TRP A 77 -0.62 -18.39 9.40
N TYR A 78 -0.17 -17.30 10.02
CA TYR A 78 -0.95 -16.10 10.21
C TYR A 78 -0.72 -15.19 9.01
N LYS A 79 -1.79 -14.91 8.26
CA LYS A 79 -1.77 -13.99 7.12
C LYS A 79 -2.29 -12.63 7.56
N THR A 80 -1.56 -11.58 7.20
CA THR A 80 -2.04 -10.20 7.37
C THR A 80 -2.42 -9.66 6.02
N LEU A 81 -3.60 -9.04 5.94
CA LEU A 81 -4.03 -8.24 4.81
C LEU A 81 -4.31 -6.82 5.30
N ILE A 82 -3.64 -5.85 4.70
CA ILE A 82 -3.93 -4.43 4.89
C ILE A 82 -4.43 -3.87 3.57
N VAL A 83 -5.52 -3.10 3.64
CA VAL A 83 -6.07 -2.38 2.50
C VAL A 83 -6.17 -0.90 2.88
N CYS A 84 -5.60 -0.03 2.08
CA CYS A 84 -5.63 1.42 2.27
C CYS A 84 -6.35 2.07 1.09
N ASN A 85 -7.39 2.85 1.39
CA ASN A 85 -8.15 3.63 0.43
C ASN A 85 -7.73 5.10 0.48
N TYR A 86 -7.50 5.69 -0.69
CA TYR A 86 -7.02 7.07 -0.86
C TYR A 86 -8.08 7.89 -1.59
N GLY A 87 -8.28 9.14 -1.20
CA GLY A 87 -9.27 10.00 -1.84
C GLY A 87 -8.89 11.48 -1.83
N PRO A 88 -9.19 12.22 -2.90
CA PRO A 88 -9.52 11.79 -4.27
C PRO A 88 -8.47 10.87 -4.92
N ALA A 89 -8.83 10.27 -6.05
CA ALA A 89 -8.00 9.39 -6.87
C ALA A 89 -7.99 9.85 -8.33
#